data_AF-A0AA88H0L2-F1
#
_entry.id   AF-A0AA88H0L2-F1
#
_cell.length_a   1.000
_cell.length_b   1.000
_cell.length_c   1.000
_cell.angle_alpha   90.00
_cell.angle_beta   90.00
_cell.angle_gamma   90.00
#
_symmetry.space_group_name_H-M   'P 1'
#
loop_
_entity.id
_entity.type
_entity.pdbx_description
1 polymer ?
#
loop_
_entity_poly.entity_id
_entity_poly.type
_entity_poly.pdbx_seq_one_letter_code
_entity_poly.pdbx_strand_id
1 'polypeptide(L)'
;MMGDGFDTDHSLLFLGGAKVADKIELIESLLDKVDEMIIGGGMAYIFLKVINNMEIRNSLFYAEVAYIVEEIVAKAKENKVVIHLPVEFTKADQFAEDANTGSFEIADIIPSGWMGS
;
A
#
# COMPACT_ATOMS: atom_id res chain seq x y z
N MET A 1 -24.18 -5.96 33.17
CA MET A 1 -23.63 -7.01 32.27
C MET A 1 -22.54 -6.34 31.47
N MET A 2 -21.28 -6.68 31.74
CA MET A 2 -20.15 -6.25 30.92
C MET A 2 -20.17 -7.16 29.68
N GLY A 3 -20.48 -6.58 28.52
CA GLY A 3 -20.26 -7.25 27.25
C GLY A 3 -18.77 -7.17 26.95
N ASP A 4 -18.11 -8.32 27.01
CA ASP A 4 -16.87 -8.61 26.31
C ASP A 4 -17.12 -8.59 24.79
N GLY A 5 -17.48 -7.42 24.27
CA GLY A 5 -17.68 -7.20 22.84
C GLY A 5 -16.33 -6.99 22.18
N PHE A 6 -15.72 -8.07 21.69
CA PHE A 6 -14.88 -7.93 20.51
C PHE A 6 -15.81 -7.43 19.40
N ASP A 7 -15.59 -6.21 18.93
CA ASP A 7 -16.35 -5.64 17.84
C ASP A 7 -16.03 -6.44 16.55
N THR A 8 -16.88 -7.40 16.21
CA THR A 8 -16.69 -8.26 15.04
C THR A 8 -17.16 -7.61 13.73
N ASP A 9 -17.72 -6.40 13.79
CA ASP A 9 -18.19 -5.66 12.61
C ASP A 9 -17.07 -4.83 11.95
N HIS A 10 -15.87 -4.79 12.55
CA HIS A 10 -14.72 -4.10 11.95
C HIS A 10 -13.92 -5.01 11.03
N SER A 11 -13.81 -4.63 9.76
CA SER A 11 -13.32 -5.47 8.68
C SER A 11 -12.00 -4.96 8.11
N LEU A 12 -10.95 -5.79 8.25
CA LEU A 12 -9.59 -5.51 7.79
C LEU A 12 -9.21 -6.41 6.62
N LEU A 13 -8.72 -5.81 5.53
CA LEU A 13 -8.22 -6.54 4.37
C LEU A 13 -6.70 -6.38 4.24
N PHE A 14 -5.99 -7.49 4.08
CA PHE A 14 -4.57 -7.48 3.70
C PHE A 14 -4.40 -7.86 2.24
N LEU A 15 -3.77 -6.98 1.48
CA LEU A 15 -3.41 -7.22 0.09
C LEU A 15 -1.89 -7.18 -0.04
N GLY A 16 -1.31 -8.27 -0.51
CA GLY A 16 0.08 -8.34 -0.98
C GLY A 16 0.17 -8.78 -2.43
N GLY A 17 1.27 -8.43 -3.12
CA GLY A 17 1.53 -8.89 -4.48
C GLY A 17 2.58 -8.05 -5.21
N ALA A 18 3.03 -8.54 -6.36
CA ALA A 18 4.01 -7.83 -7.20
C ALA A 18 3.37 -6.83 -8.16
N LYS A 19 2.12 -7.06 -8.59
CA LYS A 19 1.44 -6.27 -9.63
C LYS A 19 0.10 -5.76 -9.10
N VAL A 20 -0.07 -4.43 -9.10
CA VAL A 20 -1.35 -3.78 -8.79
C VAL A 20 -2.43 -4.21 -9.78
N ALA A 21 -2.07 -4.29 -11.08
CA ALA A 21 -3.00 -4.56 -12.17
C ALA A 21 -3.89 -5.80 -11.96
N ASP A 22 -3.30 -6.87 -11.41
CA ASP A 22 -4.00 -8.14 -11.20
C ASP A 22 -5.00 -8.08 -10.03
N LYS A 23 -4.98 -7.02 -9.21
CA LYS A 23 -5.79 -6.89 -7.99
C LYS A 23 -6.73 -5.68 -7.99
N ILE A 24 -6.81 -4.92 -9.07
CA ILE A 24 -7.64 -3.71 -9.16
C ILE A 24 -9.11 -4.03 -8.90
N GLU A 25 -9.69 -4.95 -9.69
CA GLU A 25 -11.11 -5.31 -9.56
C GLU A 25 -11.44 -5.81 -8.15
N LEU A 26 -10.52 -6.56 -7.54
CA LEU A 26 -10.67 -7.03 -6.17
C LEU A 26 -10.68 -5.86 -5.18
N ILE A 27 -9.72 -4.94 -5.28
CA ILE A 27 -9.64 -3.73 -4.45
C ILE A 27 -10.94 -2.95 -4.57
N GLU A 28 -11.37 -2.64 -5.79
CA GLU A 28 -12.58 -1.84 -6.05
C GLU A 28 -13.84 -2.47 -5.47
N SER A 29 -13.96 -3.81 -5.56
CA SER A 29 -15.11 -4.56 -5.04
C SER A 29 -15.15 -4.67 -3.52
N LEU A 30 -13.99 -4.51 -2.86
CA LEU A 30 -13.83 -4.65 -1.42
C LEU A 30 -13.81 -3.30 -0.71
N LEU A 31 -13.42 -2.21 -1.38
CA LEU A 31 -13.50 -0.85 -0.83
C LEU A 31 -14.90 -0.46 -0.34
N ASP A 32 -15.94 -1.09 -0.84
CA ASP A 32 -17.33 -0.84 -0.42
C ASP A 32 -17.76 -1.73 0.79
N LYS A 33 -16.85 -2.58 1.28
CA LYS A 33 -17.15 -3.64 2.27
C LYS A 33 -16.16 -3.70 3.43
N VAL A 34 -15.08 -2.93 3.39
CA VAL A 34 -14.02 -2.97 4.39
C VAL A 34 -13.85 -1.62 5.05
N ASP A 35 -13.50 -1.61 6.32
CA ASP A 35 -13.20 -0.39 7.07
C ASP A 35 -11.74 0.02 6.88
N GLU A 36 -10.86 -0.99 6.78
CA GLU A 36 -9.42 -0.79 6.68
C GLU A 36 -8.79 -1.74 5.65
N MET A 37 -7.75 -1.24 4.96
CA MET A 37 -7.00 -1.99 3.97
C MET A 37 -5.50 -1.80 4.18
N ILE A 38 -4.77 -2.90 4.36
CA ILE A 38 -3.30 -2.92 4.38
C ILE A 38 -2.81 -3.36 3.00
N ILE A 39 -1.94 -2.55 2.38
CA ILE A 39 -1.32 -2.86 1.09
C ILE A 39 0.18 -3.09 1.32
N GLY A 40 0.66 -4.28 0.96
CA GLY A 40 2.05 -4.68 1.12
C GLY A 40 2.68 -5.25 -0.17
N GLY A 41 3.98 -5.56 -0.08
CA GLY A 41 4.74 -6.14 -1.20
C GLY A 41 5.08 -5.13 -2.30
N GLY A 42 5.37 -5.64 -3.51
CA GLY A 42 5.84 -4.83 -4.63
C GLY A 42 4.86 -3.74 -5.07
N MET A 43 3.56 -3.97 -4.86
CA MET A 43 2.53 -2.99 -5.19
C MET A 43 2.48 -1.79 -4.23
N ALA A 44 2.89 -1.96 -2.96
CA ALA A 44 2.93 -0.86 -2.01
C ALA A 44 3.81 0.29 -2.53
N TYR A 45 4.96 -0.02 -3.15
CA TYR A 45 5.84 0.98 -3.78
C TYR A 45 5.12 1.96 -4.72
N ILE A 46 4.12 1.48 -5.45
CA ILE A 46 3.36 2.31 -6.40
C ILE A 46 2.42 3.25 -5.63
N PHE A 47 1.71 2.73 -4.62
CA PHE A 47 0.87 3.54 -3.73
C PHE A 47 1.65 4.68 -3.10
N LEU A 48 2.91 4.44 -2.76
CA LEU A 48 3.77 5.39 -2.07
C LEU A 48 4.40 6.41 -2.97
N LYS A 49 4.70 6.01 -4.19
CA LYS A 49 5.05 6.99 -5.19
C LYS A 49 3.91 7.96 -5.46
N VAL A 50 2.66 7.48 -5.48
CA VAL A 50 1.49 8.32 -5.76
C VAL A 50 1.10 9.18 -4.56
N ILE A 51 1.03 8.61 -3.36
CA ILE A 51 0.53 9.30 -2.15
C ILE A 51 1.63 10.15 -1.49
N ASN A 52 2.87 9.66 -1.49
CA ASN A 52 3.98 10.24 -0.73
C ASN A 52 5.10 10.77 -1.63
N ASN A 53 4.91 10.75 -2.95
CA ASN A 53 5.88 11.22 -3.93
C ASN A 53 7.26 10.53 -3.78
N MET A 54 7.26 9.28 -3.31
CA MET A 54 8.46 8.48 -3.08
C MET A 54 9.16 8.15 -4.40
N GLU A 55 10.49 8.28 -4.43
CA GLU A 55 11.28 7.83 -5.57
C GLU A 55 11.32 6.29 -5.61
N ILE A 56 10.79 5.73 -6.70
CA ILE A 56 10.91 4.30 -7.02
C ILE A 56 11.47 4.14 -8.43
N ARG A 57 12.17 3.02 -8.66
CA ARG A 57 12.71 2.67 -9.97
C ARG A 57 11.61 2.59 -11.04
N ASN A 58 11.91 3.10 -12.22
CA ASN A 58 10.94 3.23 -13.32
C ASN A 58 10.38 1.89 -13.85
N SER A 59 11.01 0.75 -13.57
CA SER A 59 10.62 -0.55 -14.15
C SER A 59 9.26 -1.09 -13.68
N LEU A 60 8.72 -0.59 -12.56
CA LEU A 60 7.44 -1.02 -12.00
C LEU A 60 6.37 0.09 -12.07
N PHE A 61 6.69 1.26 -12.62
CA PHE A 61 5.84 2.45 -12.58
C PHE A 61 5.59 3.00 -13.97
N TYR A 62 4.34 2.97 -14.41
CA TYR A 62 3.87 3.56 -15.66
C TYR A 62 2.59 4.37 -15.41
N ALA A 63 2.31 5.33 -16.30
CA ALA A 63 1.25 6.34 -16.10
C ALA A 63 -0.14 5.73 -15.84
N GLU A 64 -0.45 4.61 -16.49
CA GLU A 64 -1.72 3.90 -16.30
C GLU A 64 -1.88 3.38 -14.87
N VAL A 65 -0.85 2.80 -14.25
CA VAL A 65 -0.94 2.35 -12.85
C VAL A 65 -1.03 3.51 -11.89
N ALA A 66 -0.33 4.62 -12.17
CA ALA A 66 -0.40 5.81 -11.34
C ALA A 66 -1.84 6.33 -11.27
N TYR A 67 -2.49 6.46 -12.42
CA TYR A 67 -3.88 6.88 -12.52
C TYR A 67 -4.84 5.94 -11.76
N ILE A 68 -4.68 4.63 -11.93
CA ILE A 68 -5.52 3.64 -11.23
C ILE A 68 -5.37 3.75 -9.71
N VAL A 69 -4.14 3.93 -9.22
CA VAL A 69 -3.90 4.08 -7.78
C VAL A 69 -4.51 5.37 -7.25
N GLU A 70 -4.47 6.47 -8.01
CA GLU A 70 -5.15 7.72 -7.66
C GLU A 70 -6.67 7.52 -7.51
N GLU A 71 -7.29 6.79 -8.44
CA GLU A 71 -8.72 6.45 -8.38
C GLU A 71 -9.05 5.58 -7.15
N ILE A 72 -8.25 4.55 -6.87
CA ILE A 72 -8.41 3.69 -5.69
C ILE A 72 -8.34 4.52 -4.40
N VAL A 73 -7.37 5.41 -4.29
CA VAL A 73 -7.19 6.27 -3.11
C VAL A 73 -8.35 7.27 -2.97
N ALA A 74 -8.84 7.80 -4.08
CA ALA A 74 -10.00 8.68 -4.08
C ALA A 74 -11.26 7.94 -3.61
N LYS A 75 -11.53 6.74 -4.13
CA LYS A 75 -12.66 5.90 -3.72
C LYS A 75 -12.56 5.48 -2.26
N ALA A 76 -11.37 5.10 -1.79
CA ALA A 76 -11.15 4.79 -0.39
C ALA A 76 -11.47 5.97 0.54
N LYS A 77 -11.07 7.20 0.16
CA LYS A 77 -11.42 8.42 0.90
C LYS A 77 -12.92 8.68 0.93
N GLU A 78 -13.60 8.50 -0.21
CA GLU A 78 -15.06 8.65 -0.30
C GLU A 78 -15.78 7.66 0.62
N ASN A 79 -15.31 6.41 0.63
CA ASN A 79 -15.85 5.32 1.44
C ASN A 79 -15.38 5.35 2.91
N LYS A 80 -14.52 6.30 3.28
CA LYS A 80 -13.90 6.40 4.62
C LYS A 80 -13.08 5.16 5.02
N VAL A 81 -12.53 4.46 4.03
CA VAL A 81 -11.62 3.34 4.24
C VAL A 81 -10.24 3.85 4.58
N VAL A 82 -9.65 3.35 5.67
CA VAL A 82 -8.26 3.67 6.03
C VAL A 82 -7.31 2.75 5.28
N ILE A 83 -6.41 3.34 4.49
CA ILE A 83 -5.34 2.60 3.82
C ILE A 83 -4.07 2.68 4.66
N HIS A 84 -3.53 1.52 5.02
CA HIS A 84 -2.25 1.35 5.69
C HIS A 84 -1.20 0.85 4.71
N LEU A 85 -0.03 1.47 4.75
CA LEU A 85 1.10 1.15 3.90
C LEU A 85 2.32 0.79 4.78
N PRO A 86 3.27 -0.05 4.31
CA PRO A 86 4.33 -0.60 5.15
C PRO A 86 5.47 0.41 5.32
N VAL A 87 5.81 0.80 6.55
CA VAL A 87 6.76 1.92 6.81
C VAL A 87 8.26 1.62 6.63
N GLU A 88 8.58 0.37 6.38
CA GLU A 88 9.95 -0.10 6.17
C GLU A 88 9.96 -1.15 5.07
N PHE A 89 11.07 -1.20 4.34
CA PHE A 89 11.26 -2.19 3.29
C PHE A 89 12.66 -2.79 3.34
N THR A 90 12.73 -4.06 2.93
CA THR A 90 13.99 -4.71 2.60
C THR A 90 14.28 -4.55 1.11
N LYS A 91 15.42 -3.93 0.77
CA LYS A 91 15.99 -3.96 -0.57
C LYS A 91 16.90 -5.16 -0.72
N ALA A 92 16.89 -5.73 -1.92
CA ALA A 92 17.85 -6.71 -2.39
C ALA A 92 18.46 -6.21 -3.70
N ASP A 93 19.74 -6.50 -3.93
CA ASP A 93 20.42 -6.15 -5.20
C ASP A 93 20.02 -7.08 -6.36
N GLN A 94 19.57 -8.30 -6.05
CA GLN A 94 19.07 -9.28 -7.02
C GLN A 94 17.91 -10.12 -6.48
N PHE A 95 17.14 -10.72 -7.39
CA PHE A 95 16.09 -11.68 -7.03
C PHE A 95 16.68 -13.09 -6.93
N ALA A 96 17.44 -13.34 -5.86
CA ALA A 96 18.08 -14.62 -5.56
C ALA A 96 18.24 -14.81 -4.05
N GLU A 97 18.40 -16.06 -3.60
CA GLU A 97 18.56 -16.38 -2.16
C GLU A 97 19.85 -15.81 -1.56
N ASP A 98 20.88 -15.61 -2.39
CA ASP A 98 22.20 -15.09 -2.01
C ASP A 98 22.32 -13.57 -2.19
N ALA A 99 21.20 -12.88 -2.44
CA ALA A 99 21.20 -11.43 -2.65
C ALA A 99 21.72 -10.67 -1.43
N ASN A 100 22.46 -9.58 -1.68
CA ASN A 100 22.80 -8.65 -0.62
C ASN A 100 21.55 -7.88 -0.23
N THR A 101 21.20 -7.94 1.04
CA THR A 101 20.02 -7.27 1.58
C THR A 101 20.40 -6.06 2.42
N GLY A 102 19.50 -5.09 2.45
CA GLY A 102 19.54 -3.98 3.39
C GLY A 102 18.13 -3.50 3.67
N SER A 103 17.93 -2.81 4.77
CA SER A 103 16.66 -2.16 5.08
C SER A 103 16.71 -0.68 4.71
N PHE A 104 15.55 -0.09 4.45
CA PHE A 104 15.38 1.35 4.41
C PHE A 104 14.01 1.70 4.98
N GLU A 105 13.99 2.75 5.80
CA GLU A 105 12.77 3.36 6.30
C GLU A 105 12.36 4.50 5.36
N ILE A 106 11.07 4.83 5.30
CA ILE A 106 10.61 5.99 4.51
C ILE A 106 11.07 7.28 5.13
N ALA A 107 11.20 7.29 6.46
CA ALA A 107 11.56 8.49 7.18
C ALA A 107 12.89 9.07 6.66
N ASP A 108 13.76 8.20 6.10
CA ASP A 108 15.01 8.58 5.43
C ASP A 108 14.81 9.28 4.07
N ILE A 109 13.61 9.27 3.50
CA ILE A 109 13.27 9.81 2.16
C ILE A 109 12.56 11.16 2.24
N ILE A 110 12.27 11.71 3.43
CA ILE A 110 11.32 12.84 3.54
C ILE A 110 11.94 14.07 4.21
N PRO A 111 12.30 15.10 3.43
CA PRO A 111 12.33 16.47 3.93
C PRO A 111 10.89 16.93 4.19
N SER A 112 10.58 17.24 5.46
CA SER A 112 9.50 18.14 5.91
C SER A 112 8.26 18.27 4.99
N GLY A 113 7.29 17.38 5.15
CA GLY A 113 5.94 17.57 4.61
C GLY A 113 5.35 16.34 3.96
N TRP A 114 4.85 15.42 4.79
CA TRP A 114 4.07 14.19 4.46
C TRP A 114 4.92 12.92 4.42
N MET A 115 4.53 11.85 5.14
CA MET A 115 5.12 10.49 5.12
C MET A 115 4.04 9.43 5.41
N GLY A 116 4.08 8.19 4.91
CA GLY A 116 5.13 7.56 4.11
C GLY A 116 4.70 6.20 3.51
N SER A 117 5.70 5.35 3.27
CA SER A 117 5.65 3.95 2.80
C SER A 117 4.63 3.03 3.39
#